data_AF-J9G4S8-F1
#
_entry.id   AF-J9G4S8-F1
#
_cell.length_a   1.000
_cell.length_b   1.000
_cell.length_c   1.000
_cell.angle_alpha   90.00
_cell.angle_beta   90.00
_cell.angle_gamma   90.00
#
_symmetry.space_group_name_H-M   'P 1'
#
loop_
_entity.id
_entity.type
_entity.pdbx_description
1 polymer ?
#
loop_
_entity_poly.entity_id
_entity_poly.type
_entity_poly.pdbx_seq_one_letter_code
_entity_poly.pdbx_strand_id
1 'polypeptide(L)'
;MVKQFENAPTYHQSFYLDSEDWVELINWYACKNQTEQAMLAVQQGLQQHPGDTGILVEQAYLFLDDKKYAAVDEIIGRIKDPSLPDVIILKATFFMEKAESEKAEDLLTLLEDDNSLSSIIKLAYLFIKYDLPEKTWYWLEKGKKY
;
A
#
# COMPACT_ATOMS: atom_id res chain seq x y z
N MET A 1 -11.94 -13.85 9.28
CA MET A 1 -11.78 -13.13 8.01
C MET A 1 -11.32 -14.05 6.87
N VAL A 2 -10.05 -14.44 6.76
CA VAL A 2 -9.55 -15.30 5.65
C VAL A 2 -10.34 -16.60 5.46
N LYS A 3 -10.58 -17.36 6.55
CA LYS A 3 -11.39 -18.59 6.48
C LYS A 3 -12.84 -18.35 6.04
N GLN A 4 -13.40 -17.14 6.22
CA GLN A 4 -14.75 -16.84 5.75
C GLN A 4 -14.76 -16.53 4.26
N PHE A 5 -13.69 -15.91 3.75
CA PHE A 5 -13.49 -15.70 2.32
C PHE A 5 -13.28 -17.02 1.58
N GLU A 6 -12.41 -17.90 2.09
CA GLU A 6 -12.12 -19.20 1.46
C GLU A 6 -13.30 -20.17 1.48
N ASN A 7 -14.18 -20.07 2.48
CA ASN A 7 -15.37 -20.92 2.61
C ASN A 7 -16.63 -20.29 2.00
N ALA A 8 -16.54 -19.10 1.40
CA ALA A 8 -17.67 -18.50 0.71
C ALA A 8 -17.97 -19.33 -0.56
N PRO A 9 -19.16 -19.96 -0.68
CA PRO A 9 -19.50 -20.69 -1.90
C PRO A 9 -19.44 -19.72 -3.08
N THR A 10 -18.82 -20.17 -4.16
CA THR A 10 -18.44 -19.37 -5.33
C THR A 10 -19.58 -18.61 -6.01
N TYR A 11 -20.84 -18.80 -5.63
CA TYR A 11 -21.96 -18.02 -6.12
C TYR A 11 -23.07 -17.93 -5.05
N HIS A 12 -23.48 -16.69 -4.74
CA HIS A 12 -24.75 -16.30 -4.09
C HIS A 12 -24.90 -16.42 -2.56
N GLN A 13 -24.07 -15.69 -1.82
CA GLN A 13 -24.55 -14.85 -0.72
C GLN A 13 -23.66 -13.60 -0.71
N SER A 14 -24.26 -12.42 -0.62
CA SER A 14 -23.58 -11.13 -0.77
C SER A 14 -22.54 -10.94 0.33
N PHE A 15 -21.35 -11.50 0.14
CA PHE A 15 -20.19 -11.32 1.00
C PHE A 15 -19.65 -9.92 0.74
N TYR A 16 -20.20 -8.96 1.48
CA TYR A 16 -19.78 -7.58 1.47
C TYR A 16 -18.78 -7.38 2.60
N LEU A 17 -17.57 -6.95 2.26
CA LEU A 17 -16.57 -6.47 3.21
C LEU A 17 -16.48 -4.95 3.03
N ASP A 18 -16.17 -4.22 4.10
CA ASP A 18 -15.77 -2.83 3.93
C ASP A 18 -14.39 -2.74 3.24
N SER A 19 -14.00 -1.54 2.83
CA SER A 19 -12.75 -1.33 2.10
C SER A 19 -11.51 -1.67 2.94
N GLU A 20 -11.57 -1.50 4.26
CA GLU A 20 -10.46 -1.79 5.17
C GLU A 20 -10.22 -3.30 5.30
N ASP A 21 -11.28 -4.09 5.47
CA ASP A 21 -11.24 -5.55 5.48
C ASP A 21 -10.70 -6.11 4.15
N TRP A 22 -11.03 -5.49 3.02
CA TRP A 22 -10.45 -5.85 1.72
C TRP A 22 -8.94 -5.58 1.68
N VAL A 23 -8.49 -4.42 2.17
CA VAL A 23 -7.06 -4.07 2.26
C VAL A 23 -6.31 -5.05 3.15
N GLU A 24 -6.87 -5.43 4.31
CA GLU A 24 -6.28 -6.43 5.19
C GLU A 24 -6.16 -7.81 4.50
N LEU A 25 -7.19 -8.23 3.76
CA LEU A 25 -7.19 -9.50 3.04
C LEU A 25 -6.13 -9.53 1.94
N ILE A 26 -6.02 -8.45 1.16
CA ILE A 26 -5.01 -8.29 0.11
C ILE A 26 -3.61 -8.39 0.72
N ASN A 27 -3.35 -7.62 1.78
CA ASN A 27 -2.08 -7.64 2.50
C ASN A 27 -1.74 -9.02 3.06
N TRP A 28 -2.74 -9.74 3.59
CA TRP A 28 -2.55 -11.09 4.11
C TRP A 28 -2.09 -12.06 3.03
N TYR A 29 -2.74 -12.04 1.86
CA TYR A 29 -2.33 -12.87 0.71
C TYR A 29 -0.95 -12.45 0.18
N ALA A 30 -0.67 -11.16 0.07
CA ALA A 30 0.63 -10.63 -0.36
C ALA A 30 1.76 -11.11 0.56
N CYS A 31 1.59 -11.00 1.88
CA CYS A 31 2.56 -11.47 2.89
C CYS A 31 2.84 -12.98 2.82
N LYS A 32 1.94 -13.77 2.21
CA LYS A 32 2.09 -15.21 1.99
C LYS A 32 2.67 -15.57 0.63
N ASN A 33 3.09 -14.57 -0.17
CA ASN A 33 3.49 -14.73 -1.57
C ASN A 33 2.39 -15.37 -2.44
N GLN A 34 1.12 -15.16 -2.07
CA GLN A 34 -0.05 -15.64 -2.79
C GLN A 34 -0.58 -14.54 -3.72
N THR A 35 0.24 -14.14 -4.69
CA THR A 35 0.00 -12.96 -5.54
C THR A 35 -1.28 -13.08 -6.37
N GLU A 36 -1.60 -14.27 -6.87
CA GLU A 36 -2.84 -14.49 -7.65
C GLU A 36 -4.09 -14.25 -6.79
N GLN A 37 -4.08 -14.73 -5.55
CA GLN A 37 -5.16 -14.55 -4.58
C GLN A 37 -5.27 -13.09 -4.14
N ALA A 38 -4.13 -12.42 -3.93
CA ALA A 38 -4.11 -10.99 -3.62
C ALA A 38 -4.72 -10.15 -4.75
N MET A 39 -4.39 -10.45 -6.01
CA MET A 39 -4.97 -9.79 -7.17
C MET A 39 -6.47 -10.08 -7.35
N LEU A 40 -6.92 -11.30 -7.02
CA LEU A 40 -8.35 -11.62 -7.01
C LEU A 40 -9.09 -10.81 -5.94
N ALA A 41 -8.52 -10.68 -4.73
CA ALA A 41 -9.07 -9.86 -3.66
C ALA A 41 -9.13 -8.38 -4.06
N VAL A 42 -8.11 -7.85 -4.74
CA VAL A 42 -8.13 -6.50 -5.34
C VAL A 42 -9.31 -6.34 -6.31
N GLN A 43 -9.49 -7.29 -7.24
CA GLN A 43 -10.55 -7.22 -8.24
C GLN A 43 -11.93 -7.19 -7.57
N GLN A 44 -12.16 -8.05 -6.57
CA GLN A 44 -13.43 -8.12 -5.86
C GLN A 44 -13.66 -6.89 -4.97
N GLY A 45 -12.62 -6.41 -4.29
CA GLY A 45 -12.65 -5.19 -3.49
C GLY A 45 -13.03 -3.98 -4.33
N LEU A 46 -12.38 -3.77 -5.48
CA LEU A 46 -12.71 -2.67 -6.39
C LEU A 46 -14.07 -2.81 -7.09
N GLN A 47 -14.61 -4.03 -7.21
CA GLN A 47 -15.97 -4.24 -7.70
C GLN A 47 -17.00 -3.73 -6.68
N GLN A 48 -16.73 -3.90 -5.38
CA GLN A 48 -17.61 -3.44 -4.30
C GLN A 48 -17.39 -1.96 -3.97
N HIS A 49 -16.14 -1.50 -4.01
CA HIS A 49 -15.70 -0.14 -3.68
C HIS A 49 -14.91 0.49 -4.84
N PRO A 50 -15.58 0.94 -5.91
CA PRO A 50 -14.90 1.44 -7.10
C PRO A 50 -14.05 2.68 -6.81
N GLY A 51 -12.75 2.55 -7.05
CA GLY A 51 -11.79 3.64 -6.90
C GLY A 51 -11.44 3.95 -5.44
N ASP A 52 -11.66 2.99 -4.53
CA ASP A 52 -11.13 3.08 -3.17
C ASP A 52 -9.61 3.22 -3.18
N THR A 53 -9.12 4.22 -2.46
CA THR A 53 -7.69 4.55 -2.46
C THR A 53 -6.85 3.47 -1.79
N GLY A 54 -7.32 2.88 -0.69
CA GLY A 54 -6.57 1.85 0.03
C GLY A 54 -6.35 0.62 -0.84
N ILE A 55 -7.42 0.12 -1.47
CA ILE A 55 -7.35 -1.04 -2.37
C ILE A 55 -6.47 -0.74 -3.60
N LEU A 56 -6.54 0.47 -4.16
CA LEU A 56 -5.67 0.89 -5.27
C LEU A 56 -4.20 0.96 -4.84
N VAL A 57 -3.90 1.45 -3.64
CA VAL A 57 -2.53 1.49 -3.12
C VAL A 57 -1.96 0.08 -2.99
N GLU A 58 -2.73 -0.87 -2.45
CA GLU A 58 -2.29 -2.27 -2.37
C GLU A 58 -2.10 -2.92 -3.75
N GLN A 59 -2.99 -2.64 -4.70
CA GLN A 59 -2.82 -3.07 -6.08
C GLN A 59 -1.51 -2.54 -6.69
N ALA A 60 -1.15 -1.29 -6.41
CA ALA A 60 0.08 -0.71 -6.90
C ALA A 60 1.31 -1.37 -6.27
N TYR A 61 1.29 -1.71 -4.97
CA TYR A 61 2.38 -2.45 -4.33
C TYR A 61 2.58 -3.85 -4.93
N LEU A 62 1.49 -4.59 -5.20
CA LEU A 62 1.58 -5.88 -5.90
C LEU A 62 2.23 -5.74 -7.29
N PHE A 63 1.94 -4.67 -8.01
CA PHE A 63 2.60 -4.39 -9.29
C PHE A 63 4.05 -3.92 -9.15
N LEU A 64 4.39 -3.19 -8.08
CA LEU A 64 5.77 -2.80 -7.77
C LEU A 64 6.66 -4.02 -7.50
N ASP A 65 6.17 -4.98 -6.71
CA ASP A 65 6.89 -6.22 -6.41
C ASP A 65 7.20 -7.03 -7.68
N ASP A 66 6.27 -7.00 -8.65
CA ASP A 66 6.42 -7.60 -9.98
C ASP A 66 7.19 -6.72 -10.99
N LYS A 67 7.66 -5.53 -10.57
CA LYS A 67 8.32 -4.51 -11.42
C LYS A 67 7.50 -4.05 -12.62
N LYS A 68 6.17 -4.11 -12.52
CA LYS A 68 5.22 -3.66 -13.56
C LYS A 68 4.99 -2.15 -13.48
N TYR A 69 6.04 -1.37 -13.69
CA TYR A 69 6.04 0.09 -13.49
C TYR A 69 4.97 0.85 -14.28
N ALA A 70 4.68 0.44 -15.52
CA ALA A 70 3.62 1.07 -16.32
C ALA A 70 2.22 0.89 -15.69
N ALA A 71 1.96 -0.24 -15.05
CA ALA A 71 0.71 -0.47 -14.35
C ALA A 71 0.63 0.37 -13.07
N VAL A 72 1.76 0.51 -12.35
CA VAL A 72 1.84 1.38 -11.16
C VAL A 72 1.50 2.83 -11.51
N ASP A 73 2.07 3.36 -12.61
CA ASP A 73 1.75 4.70 -13.11
C ASP A 73 0.26 4.88 -13.41
N GLU A 74 -0.37 3.88 -14.05
CA GLU A 74 -1.82 3.90 -14.33
C GLU A 74 -2.65 3.93 -13.04
N ILE A 75 -2.29 3.10 -12.05
CA ILE A 75 -2.98 3.07 -10.76
C ILE A 75 -2.83 4.41 -10.02
N ILE A 76 -1.62 4.97 -9.96
CA ILE A 76 -1.39 6.28 -9.33
C ILE A 76 -2.24 7.37 -9.99
N GLY A 77 -2.41 7.33 -11.31
CA GLY A 77 -3.26 8.26 -12.06
C GLY A 77 -4.76 8.14 -11.77
N ARG A 78 -5.21 6.99 -11.22
CA ARG A 78 -6.62 6.74 -10.86
C ARG A 78 -6.97 7.19 -9.44
N ILE A 79 -5.97 7.40 -8.57
CA ILE A 79 -6.19 7.81 -7.19
C ILE A 79 -6.65 9.27 -7.14
N LYS A 80 -7.80 9.51 -6.52
CA LYS A 80 -8.46 10.84 -6.48
C LYS A 80 -7.73 11.84 -5.58
N ASP A 81 -7.25 11.38 -4.44
CA ASP A 81 -6.56 12.22 -3.46
C ASP A 81 -5.07 11.84 -3.38
N PRO A 82 -4.20 12.54 -4.13
CA PRO A 82 -2.77 12.28 -4.14
C PRO A 82 -2.04 12.78 -2.89
N SER A 83 -2.72 13.51 -1.99
CA SER A 83 -2.12 14.10 -0.79
C SER A 83 -2.18 13.19 0.44
N LEU A 84 -2.90 12.07 0.34
CA LEU A 84 -2.97 11.08 1.41
C LEU A 84 -1.59 10.48 1.69
N PRO A 85 -1.21 10.28 2.97
CA PRO A 85 0.10 9.76 3.32
C PRO A 85 0.48 8.46 2.62
N ASP A 86 -0.43 7.50 2.56
CA ASP A 86 -0.21 6.21 1.89
C ASP A 86 0.09 6.36 0.39
N VAL A 87 -0.51 7.36 -0.25
CA VAL A 87 -0.30 7.64 -1.68
C VAL A 87 1.05 8.34 -1.90
N ILE A 88 1.44 9.23 -0.98
CA ILE A 88 2.76 9.86 -1.00
C ILE A 88 3.85 8.81 -0.80
N ILE A 89 3.70 7.90 0.17
CA ILE A 89 4.64 6.81 0.42
C ILE A 89 4.73 5.87 -0.80
N LEU A 90 3.60 5.53 -1.42
CA LEU A 90 3.57 4.72 -2.65
C LEU A 90 4.38 5.40 -3.77
N LYS A 91 4.13 6.69 -4.03
CA LYS A 91 4.86 7.45 -5.06
C LYS A 91 6.36 7.53 -4.76
N ALA A 92 6.72 7.81 -3.51
CA ALA A 92 8.12 7.84 -3.11
C ALA A 92 8.79 6.48 -3.30
N THR A 93 8.12 5.39 -2.91
CA THR A 93 8.61 4.02 -3.15
C THR A 93 8.82 3.75 -4.63
N PHE A 94 7.87 4.16 -5.48
CA PHE A 94 7.99 4.02 -6.93
C PHE A 94 9.17 4.80 -7.52
N PHE A 95 9.43 6.03 -7.05
CA PHE A 95 10.60 6.80 -7.45
C PHE A 95 11.91 6.16 -6.97
N MET A 96 11.95 5.61 -5.74
CA MET A 96 13.10 4.86 -5.24
C MET A 96 13.41 3.63 -6.10
N GLU A 97 12.39 2.85 -6.51
CA GLU A 97 12.56 1.69 -7.41
C GLU A 97 13.13 2.09 -8.78
N LYS A 98 12.88 3.33 -9.22
CA LYS A 98 13.41 3.89 -10.48
C LYS A 98 14.76 4.58 -10.33
N ALA A 99 15.40 4.49 -9.16
CA ALA A 99 16.63 5.19 -8.80
C ALA A 99 16.52 6.73 -8.88
N GLU A 100 15.30 7.27 -8.73
CA GLU A 100 15.00 8.70 -8.70
C GLU A 100 14.87 9.19 -7.25
N SER A 101 15.88 8.88 -6.41
CA SER A 101 15.81 9.07 -4.95
C SER A 101 15.56 10.51 -4.52
N GLU A 102 16.07 11.51 -5.25
CA GLU A 102 15.83 12.94 -4.96
C GLU A 102 14.33 13.28 -4.96
N LYS A 103 13.59 12.83 -5.99
CA LYS A 103 12.14 13.05 -6.08
C LYS A 103 11.37 12.31 -5.00
N ALA A 104 11.83 11.12 -4.64
CA ALA A 104 11.24 10.37 -3.53
C ALA A 104 11.40 11.14 -2.23
N GLU A 105 12.59 11.69 -1.97
CA GLU A 105 12.87 12.47 -0.78
C GLU A 105 12.04 13.74 -0.69
N ASP A 106 11.95 14.49 -1.80
CA ASP A 106 11.08 15.68 -1.89
C ASP A 106 9.63 15.36 -1.50
N LEU A 107 9.09 14.25 -2.00
CA LEU A 107 7.74 13.81 -1.64
C LEU A 107 7.62 13.46 -0.16
N LEU A 108 8.62 12.79 0.42
CA LEU A 108 8.58 12.36 1.82
C LEU A 108 8.67 13.54 2.80
N THR A 109 9.22 14.69 2.39
CA THR A 109 9.19 15.92 3.22
C THR A 109 7.76 16.38 3.54
N LEU A 110 6.80 16.08 2.65
CA LEU A 110 5.39 16.41 2.85
C LEU A 110 4.76 15.69 4.06
N LEU A 111 5.40 14.62 4.54
CA LEU A 111 4.94 13.83 5.67
C LEU A 111 5.62 14.19 6.98
N GLU A 112 6.56 15.15 7.01
CA GLU A 112 7.33 15.46 8.22
C GLU A 112 6.46 15.80 9.43
N ASP A 113 5.33 16.47 9.21
CA ASP A 113 4.37 16.83 10.25
C ASP A 113 3.30 15.75 10.51
N ASP A 114 3.20 14.73 9.65
CA ASP A 114 2.36 13.56 9.89
C ASP A 114 3.02 12.66 10.93
N ASN A 115 2.42 12.63 12.13
CA ASN A 115 2.87 11.80 13.23
C ASN A 115 2.06 10.51 13.36
N SER A 116 1.20 10.17 12.39
CA SER A 116 0.41 8.94 12.48
C SER A 116 1.33 7.71 12.57
N LEU A 117 1.03 6.81 13.52
CA LEU A 117 1.83 5.61 13.75
C LEU A 117 1.92 4.74 12.48
N SER A 118 0.87 4.70 11.67
CA SER A 118 0.85 4.01 10.38
C SER A 118 1.92 4.56 9.42
N SER A 119 1.92 5.87 9.17
CA SER A 119 2.92 6.53 8.32
C SER A 119 4.33 6.34 8.85
N ILE A 120 4.53 6.49 10.16
CA ILE A 120 5.84 6.28 10.81
C ILE A 120 6.36 4.87 10.54
N ILE A 121 5.54 3.83 10.76
CA ILE A 121 5.93 2.44 10.55
C ILE A 121 6.25 2.18 9.08
N LYS A 122 5.37 2.61 8.16
CA LYS A 122 5.59 2.42 6.71
C LYS A 122 6.86 3.10 6.21
N LEU A 123 7.14 4.32 6.67
CA LEU A 123 8.36 5.06 6.34
C LEU A 123 9.61 4.39 6.90
N ALA A 124 9.58 3.93 8.15
CA ALA A 124 10.69 3.19 8.73
C ALA A 124 11.01 1.92 7.93
N TYR A 125 9.98 1.14 7.55
CA TYR A 125 10.16 -0.03 6.68
C TYR A 125 10.74 0.33 5.31
N LEU A 126 10.27 1.42 4.69
CA LEU A 126 10.80 1.91 3.43
C LEU A 126 12.30 2.21 3.53
N PHE A 127 12.72 2.96 4.54
CA PHE A 127 14.14 3.31 4.71
C PHE A 127 15.02 2.11 5.07
N ILE A 128 14.49 1.12 5.77
CA ILE A 128 15.18 -0.17 5.97
C ILE A 128 15.39 -0.89 4.64
N LYS A 129 14.36 -0.96 3.78
CA LYS A 129 14.43 -1.62 2.47
C LYS A 129 15.57 -1.05 1.60
N TYR A 130 15.79 0.26 1.67
CA TYR A 130 16.78 0.97 0.86
C TYR A 130 18.11 1.25 1.59
N ASP A 131 18.35 0.61 2.74
CA ASP A 131 19.59 0.73 3.52
C ASP A 131 19.95 2.18 3.90
N LEU A 132 18.95 2.93 4.38
CA LEU A 132 19.06 4.33 4.82
C LEU A 132 18.93 4.44 6.35
N PRO A 133 19.92 4.00 7.13
CA PRO A 133 19.80 3.81 8.58
C PRO A 133 19.52 5.10 9.35
N GLU A 134 20.09 6.24 8.95
CA GLU A 134 19.87 7.53 9.63
C GLU A 134 18.39 7.94 9.58
N LYS A 135 17.76 7.79 8.42
CA LYS A 135 16.33 8.10 8.22
C LYS A 135 15.44 7.09 8.94
N THR A 136 15.79 5.81 8.92
CA THR A 136 15.12 4.78 9.71
C THR A 136 15.06 5.16 11.19
N TRP A 137 16.21 5.52 11.79
CA TRP A 137 16.27 5.93 13.19
C TRP A 137 15.44 7.18 13.48
N TYR A 138 15.52 8.19 12.62
CA TYR A 138 14.71 9.41 12.76
C TYR A 138 13.21 9.12 12.90
N TRP A 139 12.67 8.26 12.03
CA TRP A 139 11.25 7.90 12.05
C TRP A 139 10.88 6.99 13.24
N LEU A 140 11.73 6.02 13.58
CA LEU A 140 11.51 5.17 14.77
C LEU A 140 11.49 5.97 16.08
N GLU A 141 12.33 7.01 16.21
CA GLU A 141 12.31 7.90 17.38
C GLU A 141 10.99 8.69 17.50
N LYS A 142 10.39 9.12 16.38
CA LYS A 142 9.05 9.74 16.40
C LYS A 142 7.99 8.77 16.91
N GLY A 143 8.08 7.49 16.52
CA GLY A 143 7.13 6.45 16.91
C GLY A 143 7.10 6.13 18.42
N LYS A 144 8.19 6.39 19.16
CA LYS A 144 8.26 6.15 20.62
C LYS A 144 7.29 6.97 21.47
N LYS A 145 6.62 7.96 20.89
CA LYS A 145 5.65 8.83 21.58
C LYS A 145 4.26 8.21 21.70
N TYR A 146 4.02 7.05 21.07
CA TYR A 146 2.79 6.26 21.11
C TYR A 146 2.96 5.05 22.03
#